data_AF-A0A949Y2H0-F1
#
_entry.id   AF-A0A949Y2H0-F1
#
_cell.length_a   1.000
_cell.length_b   1.000
_cell.length_c   1.000
_cell.angle_alpha   90.00
_cell.angle_beta   90.00
_cell.angle_gamma   90.00
#
_symmetry.space_group_name_H-M   'P 1'
#
loop_
_entity.id
_entity.type
_entity.pdbx_description
1 polymer ?
#
loop_
_entity_poly.entity_id
_entity_poly.type
_entity_poly.pdbx_seq_one_letter_code
_entity_poly.pdbx_strand_id
1 'polypeptide(L)'
;MFLVVSWHNPGTGATPETSNRVLPAVRGASSCAAMACHGSIRPAAPNLFPSNVLRNEHTTWVTQDKHANAYQVLFSKRSQLIAQKLTGGKVPAHKDARCLACHATPSLDPLAKDDRTVTLRSDGVSCEACHGPADLWLAAHTQAGW
;
A
#
# COMPACT_ATOMS: atom_id res chain seq x y z
N MET A 1 -11.23 -23.70 62.47
CA MET A 1 -10.72 -22.32 62.44
C MET A 1 -9.63 -22.22 61.38
N PHE A 2 -10.00 -22.12 60.10
CA PHE A 2 -9.16 -21.58 59.03
C PHE A 2 -10.09 -20.91 58.02
N LEU A 3 -9.85 -19.63 57.78
CA LEU A 3 -10.72 -18.69 57.09
C LEU A 3 -10.74 -18.99 55.58
N VAL A 4 -11.94 -19.16 55.04
CA VAL A 4 -12.19 -19.12 53.60
C VAL A 4 -12.23 -17.64 53.20
N VAL A 5 -11.21 -17.16 52.48
CA VAL A 5 -11.24 -15.80 51.94
C VAL A 5 -12.00 -15.84 50.61
N SER A 6 -13.31 -15.63 50.67
CA SER A 6 -14.12 -15.35 49.49
C SER A 6 -13.84 -13.92 49.00
N TRP A 7 -13.09 -13.79 47.92
CA TRP A 7 -13.03 -12.54 47.16
C TRP A 7 -14.24 -12.48 46.21
N HIS A 8 -15.27 -11.73 46.59
CA HIS A 8 -16.24 -11.20 45.64
C HIS A 8 -15.64 -9.94 45.01
N ASN A 9 -15.43 -9.96 43.69
CA ASN A 9 -15.22 -8.74 42.92
C ASN A 9 -16.36 -8.59 41.90
N PRO A 10 -17.33 -7.67 42.11
CA PRO A 10 -18.41 -7.44 41.19
C PRO A 10 -18.01 -6.40 40.13
N GLY A 11 -18.15 -6.77 38.85
CA GLY A 11 -18.08 -5.84 37.72
C GLY A 11 -16.64 -5.52 37.30
N THR A 12 -16.27 -5.55 36.03
CA THR A 12 -17.05 -5.47 34.80
C THR A 12 -16.34 -6.31 33.75
N GLY A 13 -17.06 -7.24 33.13
CA GLY A 13 -16.63 -7.87 31.89
C GLY A 13 -16.52 -6.81 30.81
N ALA A 14 -15.33 -6.22 30.66
CA ALA A 14 -14.96 -5.58 29.42
C ALA A 14 -14.68 -6.72 28.44
N THR A 15 -15.68 -7.03 27.61
CA THR A 15 -15.44 -7.69 26.32
C THR A 15 -14.28 -6.97 25.63
N PRO A 16 -13.33 -7.66 25.00
CA PRO A 16 -12.37 -6.96 24.16
C PRO A 16 -13.18 -6.28 23.07
N GLU A 17 -13.29 -4.95 23.14
CA GLU A 17 -13.69 -4.17 21.97
C GLU A 17 -12.69 -4.57 20.90
N THR A 18 -13.16 -5.33 19.91
CA THR A 18 -12.53 -5.34 18.60
C THR A 18 -12.67 -3.90 18.10
N SER A 19 -11.73 -3.05 18.50
CA SER A 19 -11.50 -1.77 17.87
C SER A 19 -11.42 -2.10 16.40
N ASN A 20 -12.45 -1.70 15.68
CA ASN A 20 -12.55 -1.83 14.25
C ASN A 20 -11.49 -0.87 13.69
N ARG A 21 -10.21 -1.25 13.79
CA ARG A 21 -9.11 -0.47 13.26
C ARG A 21 -9.29 -0.50 11.77
N VAL A 22 -9.87 0.58 11.25
CA VAL A 22 -9.80 0.91 9.84
C VAL A 22 -8.31 0.98 9.52
N LEU A 23 -7.81 -0.02 8.79
CA LEU A 23 -6.42 -0.03 8.36
C LEU A 23 -6.20 1.20 7.48
N PRO A 24 -5.07 1.92 7.64
CA PRO A 24 -4.82 3.11 6.85
C PRO A 24 -4.86 2.80 5.36
N ALA A 25 -5.65 3.57 4.61
CA ALA A 25 -5.93 3.27 3.22
C ALA A 25 -4.78 3.67 2.28
N VAL A 26 -4.64 2.93 1.18
CA VAL A 26 -3.81 3.33 0.05
C VAL A 26 -4.57 4.37 -0.78
N ARG A 27 -3.92 5.47 -1.15
CA ARG A 27 -4.51 6.56 -1.95
C ARG A 27 -4.28 6.38 -3.45
N GLY A 28 -3.23 5.67 -3.84
CA GLY A 28 -2.79 5.42 -5.22
C GLY A 28 -1.72 6.38 -5.68
N ALA A 29 -0.90 5.95 -6.64
CA ALA A 29 0.23 6.73 -7.15
C ALA A 29 -0.20 8.07 -7.77
N SER A 30 -1.42 8.13 -8.31
CA SER A 30 -2.01 9.35 -8.88
C SER A 30 -2.11 10.50 -7.88
N SER A 31 -2.21 10.21 -6.58
CA SER A 31 -2.22 11.23 -5.53
C SER A 31 -0.90 12.01 -5.41
N CYS A 32 0.19 11.46 -5.96
CA CYS A 32 1.51 12.09 -5.99
C CYS A 32 1.82 12.77 -7.35
N ALA A 33 1.00 12.50 -8.38
CA ALA A 33 1.33 12.68 -9.79
C ALA A 33 1.20 14.10 -10.34
N ALA A 34 0.65 15.04 -9.58
CA ALA A 34 0.52 16.42 -10.06
C ALA A 34 1.90 17.05 -10.27
N MET A 35 2.05 17.89 -11.30
CA MET A 35 3.32 18.57 -11.61
C MET A 35 3.83 19.45 -10.47
N ALA A 36 2.92 20.04 -9.69
CA ALA A 36 3.27 20.84 -8.51
C ALA A 36 3.71 19.98 -7.30
N CYS A 37 3.42 18.67 -7.35
CA CYS A 37 3.78 17.67 -6.34
C CYS A 37 5.04 16.92 -6.80
N HIS A 38 4.94 15.63 -7.09
CA HIS A 38 6.07 14.77 -7.50
C HIS A 38 6.03 14.38 -9.00
N GLY A 39 5.12 14.97 -9.78
CA GLY A 39 4.91 14.68 -11.19
C GLY A 39 5.58 15.64 -12.17
N SER A 40 6.55 16.44 -11.73
CA SER A 40 7.30 17.28 -12.67
C SER A 40 8.02 16.40 -13.71
N ILE A 41 8.16 16.89 -14.94
CA ILE A 41 8.96 16.21 -15.98
C ILE A 41 10.46 16.49 -15.89
N ARG A 42 10.86 17.43 -15.03
CA ARG A 42 12.25 17.81 -14.75
C ARG A 42 12.47 17.90 -13.25
N PRO A 43 13.68 17.56 -12.76
CA PRO A 43 13.98 17.74 -11.35
C PRO A 43 13.85 19.22 -10.95
N ALA A 44 13.38 19.46 -9.74
CA ALA A 44 13.30 20.78 -9.14
C ALA A 44 14.69 21.41 -9.10
N ALA A 45 14.77 22.68 -9.49
CA ALA A 45 16.04 23.39 -9.50
C ALA A 45 16.47 23.68 -8.05
N PRO A 46 17.65 23.22 -7.59
CA PRO A 46 18.06 23.34 -6.19
C PRO A 46 18.14 24.79 -5.69
N ASN A 47 18.37 25.74 -6.58
CA ASN A 47 18.41 27.17 -6.29
C ASN A 47 17.02 27.78 -6.04
N LEU A 48 15.95 27.16 -6.55
CA LEU A 48 14.56 27.60 -6.34
C LEU A 48 13.87 26.83 -5.21
N PHE A 49 14.29 25.59 -4.99
CA PHE A 49 13.75 24.69 -3.97
C PHE A 49 14.90 23.96 -3.27
N PRO A 50 15.45 24.49 -2.16
CA PRO A 50 16.56 23.87 -1.45
C PRO A 50 16.07 22.63 -0.69
N SER A 51 15.97 21.49 -1.37
CA SER A 51 15.55 20.20 -0.83
C SER A 51 16.22 19.06 -1.60
N ASN A 52 16.33 17.88 -0.97
CA ASN A 52 16.74 16.64 -1.63
C ASN A 52 15.60 15.96 -2.41
N VAL A 53 14.39 16.53 -2.37
CA VAL A 53 13.23 16.08 -3.14
C VAL A 53 13.26 16.74 -4.52
N LEU A 54 13.33 15.91 -5.56
CA LEU A 54 13.44 16.35 -6.95
C LEU A 54 12.08 16.72 -7.56
N ARG A 55 10.96 16.34 -6.93
CA ARG A 55 9.59 16.63 -7.40
C ARG A 55 9.24 16.04 -8.77
N ASN A 56 10.06 15.12 -9.27
CA ASN A 56 9.81 14.36 -10.50
C ASN A 56 9.82 12.84 -10.24
N GLU A 57 9.70 12.41 -8.98
CA GLU A 57 9.78 11.01 -8.57
C GLU A 57 8.67 10.18 -9.21
N HIS A 58 7.44 10.70 -9.28
CA HIS A 58 6.34 10.00 -9.95
C HIS A 58 6.63 9.83 -11.45
N THR A 59 7.17 10.86 -12.11
CA THR A 59 7.54 10.79 -13.53
C THR A 59 8.64 9.75 -13.76
N THR A 60 9.68 9.76 -12.93
CA THR A 60 10.75 8.75 -12.99
C THR A 60 10.19 7.35 -12.77
N TRP A 61 9.34 7.16 -11.75
CA TRP A 61 8.72 5.89 -11.44
C TRP A 61 7.90 5.35 -12.62
N VAL A 62 6.97 6.13 -13.17
CA VAL A 62 6.08 5.65 -14.25
C VAL A 62 6.81 5.42 -15.58
N THR A 63 7.90 6.15 -15.83
CA THR A 63 8.61 6.08 -17.13
C THR A 63 9.83 5.16 -17.13
N GLN A 64 10.47 4.95 -15.99
CA GLN A 64 11.79 4.30 -15.92
C GLN A 64 11.88 3.19 -14.87
N ASP A 65 11.00 3.16 -13.87
CA ASP A 65 11.05 2.15 -12.81
C ASP A 65 10.28 0.87 -13.23
N LYS A 66 10.92 -0.29 -13.00
CA LYS A 66 10.29 -1.60 -13.19
C LYS A 66 9.16 -1.85 -12.19
N HIS A 67 9.18 -1.19 -11.04
CA HIS A 67 8.14 -1.29 -10.02
C HIS A 67 6.76 -0.87 -10.53
N ALA A 68 6.68 0.17 -11.37
CA ALA A 68 5.44 0.59 -12.02
C ALA A 68 4.85 -0.50 -12.94
N ASN A 69 5.68 -1.41 -13.43
CA ASN A 69 5.27 -2.51 -14.32
C ASN A 69 5.10 -3.85 -13.57
N ALA A 70 5.29 -3.89 -12.25
CA ALA A 70 5.39 -5.13 -11.49
C ALA A 70 4.11 -5.97 -11.59
N TYR A 71 2.93 -5.36 -11.48
CA TYR A 71 1.65 -6.06 -11.58
C TYR A 71 1.42 -6.63 -12.99
N GLN A 72 1.81 -5.87 -14.02
CA GLN A 72 1.63 -6.28 -15.42
C GLN A 72 2.42 -7.56 -15.75
N VAL A 73 3.58 -7.76 -15.13
CA VAL A 73 4.38 -8.98 -15.30
C VAL A 73 3.63 -10.24 -14.83
N LEU A 74 2.65 -10.13 -13.94
CA LEU A 74 1.83 -11.27 -13.49
C LEU A 74 0.94 -11.84 -14.61
N PHE A 75 0.74 -11.11 -15.70
CA PHE A 75 0.01 -11.59 -16.87
C PHE A 75 0.91 -12.29 -17.90
N SER A 76 2.24 -12.24 -17.72
CA SER A 76 3.18 -12.90 -18.64
C SER A 76 3.06 -14.43 -18.60
N LYS A 77 3.44 -15.08 -19.70
CA LYS A 77 3.49 -16.56 -19.81
C LYS A 77 4.33 -17.19 -18.68
N ARG A 78 5.44 -16.54 -18.29
CA ARG A 78 6.29 -17.03 -17.19
C ARG A 78 5.54 -17.06 -15.87
N SER A 79 4.85 -15.97 -15.52
CA SER A 79 4.05 -15.89 -14.29
C SER A 79 2.90 -16.88 -14.27
N GLN A 80 2.22 -17.06 -15.40
CA GLN A 80 1.17 -18.08 -15.56
C GLN A 80 1.70 -19.50 -15.34
N LEU A 81 2.87 -19.84 -15.89
CA LEU A 81 3.50 -21.15 -15.67
C LEU A 81 3.90 -21.36 -14.19
N ILE A 82 4.37 -20.32 -13.52
CA ILE A 82 4.69 -20.38 -12.09
C ILE A 82 3.41 -20.62 -11.28
N ALA A 83 2.34 -19.86 -11.53
CA ALA A 83 1.05 -20.05 -10.88
C ALA A 83 0.49 -21.46 -11.14
N GLN A 84 0.56 -21.95 -12.38
CA GLN A 84 0.17 -23.32 -12.73
C GLN A 84 0.90 -24.36 -11.87
N LYS A 85 2.22 -24.21 -11.68
CA LYS A 85 3.02 -25.12 -10.85
C LYS A 85 2.69 -25.00 -9.36
N LEU A 86 2.42 -23.79 -8.86
CA LEU A 86 2.15 -23.54 -7.45
C LEU A 86 0.73 -23.87 -7.00
N THR A 87 -0.26 -23.81 -7.90
CA THR A 87 -1.69 -23.94 -7.56
C THR A 87 -2.43 -24.98 -8.38
N GLY A 88 -1.76 -25.64 -9.33
CA GLY A 88 -2.43 -26.49 -10.32
C GLY A 88 -3.38 -25.71 -11.24
N GLY A 89 -3.14 -24.40 -11.43
CA GLY A 89 -3.99 -23.54 -12.27
C GLY A 89 -5.26 -23.00 -11.60
N LYS A 90 -5.50 -23.35 -10.33
CA LYS A 90 -6.69 -22.90 -9.57
C LYS A 90 -6.75 -21.39 -9.31
N VAL A 91 -5.60 -20.74 -9.17
CA VAL A 91 -5.51 -19.29 -8.89
C VAL A 91 -4.51 -18.68 -9.87
N PRO A 92 -4.91 -17.69 -10.69
CA PRO A 92 -3.98 -17.01 -11.58
C PRO A 92 -3.04 -16.08 -10.80
N ALA A 93 -1.82 -15.86 -11.29
CA ALA A 93 -0.80 -15.09 -10.58
C ALA A 93 -1.27 -13.69 -10.12
N HIS A 94 -2.00 -12.96 -10.97
CA HIS A 94 -2.52 -11.62 -10.65
C HIS A 94 -3.65 -11.59 -9.60
N LYS A 95 -4.09 -12.76 -9.11
CA LYS A 95 -5.06 -12.89 -8.00
C LYS A 95 -4.48 -13.68 -6.82
N ASP A 96 -3.25 -14.16 -6.92
CA ASP A 96 -2.63 -14.95 -5.87
C ASP A 96 -1.96 -14.00 -4.86
N ALA A 97 -2.37 -14.08 -3.60
CA ALA A 97 -1.84 -13.25 -2.52
C ALA A 97 -0.31 -13.32 -2.41
N ARG A 98 0.30 -14.47 -2.73
CA ARG A 98 1.76 -14.66 -2.69
C ARG A 98 2.46 -13.85 -3.77
N CYS A 99 1.84 -13.71 -4.94
CA CYS A 99 2.36 -12.88 -6.02
C CYS A 99 2.11 -11.40 -5.72
N LEU A 100 0.91 -11.06 -5.25
CA LEU A 100 0.50 -9.68 -4.95
C LEU A 100 1.33 -9.04 -3.84
N ALA A 101 1.86 -9.83 -2.89
CA ALA A 101 2.73 -9.35 -1.83
C ALA A 101 3.98 -8.59 -2.31
N CYS A 102 4.45 -8.86 -3.54
CA CYS A 102 5.63 -8.21 -4.12
C CYS A 102 5.37 -7.49 -5.44
N HIS A 103 4.28 -7.80 -6.14
CA HIS A 103 3.97 -7.25 -7.46
C HIS A 103 2.85 -6.19 -7.44
N ALA A 104 2.33 -5.87 -6.26
CA ALA A 104 1.41 -4.77 -6.02
C ALA A 104 1.86 -4.01 -4.76
N THR A 105 1.11 -2.98 -4.38
CA THR A 105 1.35 -2.26 -3.11
C THR A 105 1.00 -3.18 -1.93
N PRO A 106 1.96 -3.56 -1.05
CA PRO A 106 1.75 -4.63 -0.05
C PRO A 106 0.66 -4.37 0.99
N SER A 107 0.29 -3.10 1.22
CA SER A 107 -0.77 -2.72 2.14
C SER A 107 -2.19 -2.86 1.57
N LEU A 108 -2.32 -3.20 0.28
CA LEU A 108 -3.62 -3.56 -0.31
C LEU A 108 -4.02 -4.96 0.12
N ASP A 109 -5.27 -5.15 0.53
CA ASP A 109 -5.80 -6.48 0.80
C ASP A 109 -5.78 -7.33 -0.49
N PRO A 110 -5.04 -8.46 -0.51
CA PRO A 110 -4.97 -9.33 -1.70
C PRO A 110 -6.28 -10.09 -1.97
N LEU A 111 -7.18 -10.20 -0.99
CA LEU A 111 -8.47 -10.88 -1.11
C LEU A 111 -9.61 -9.92 -1.45
N ALA A 112 -9.39 -8.61 -1.32
CA ALA A 112 -10.36 -7.59 -1.67
C ALA A 112 -10.79 -7.72 -3.15
N LYS A 113 -12.10 -7.52 -3.34
CA LYS A 113 -12.77 -7.62 -4.65
C LYS A 113 -13.44 -6.31 -5.05
N ASP A 114 -13.35 -5.27 -4.22
CA ASP A 114 -13.86 -3.96 -4.58
C ASP A 114 -13.03 -3.36 -5.72
N ASP A 115 -13.70 -2.62 -6.60
CA ASP A 115 -13.09 -2.10 -7.82
C ASP A 115 -11.90 -1.19 -7.50
N ARG A 116 -11.98 -0.39 -6.43
CA ARG A 116 -10.90 0.53 -6.03
C ARG A 116 -9.62 -0.26 -5.72
N THR A 117 -9.68 -1.25 -4.83
CA THR A 117 -8.50 -2.03 -4.46
C THR A 117 -7.95 -2.81 -5.65
N VAL A 118 -8.83 -3.38 -6.48
CA VAL A 118 -8.42 -4.11 -7.69
C VAL A 118 -7.72 -3.18 -8.69
N THR A 119 -8.22 -1.96 -8.89
CA THR A 119 -7.59 -0.94 -9.75
C THR A 119 -6.24 -0.50 -9.20
N LEU A 120 -6.12 -0.27 -7.90
CA LEU A 120 -4.87 0.15 -7.26
C LEU A 120 -3.74 -0.89 -7.39
N ARG A 121 -4.07 -2.18 -7.58
CA ARG A 121 -3.04 -3.19 -7.89
C ARG A 121 -2.30 -2.89 -9.20
N SER A 122 -2.97 -2.25 -10.16
CA SER A 122 -2.40 -1.93 -11.47
C SER A 122 -1.27 -0.89 -11.41
N ASP A 123 -1.19 -0.11 -10.33
CA ASP A 123 -0.04 0.76 -10.05
C ASP A 123 1.24 -0.08 -9.82
N GLY A 124 1.14 -1.38 -9.56
CA GLY A 124 2.31 -2.21 -9.23
C GLY A 124 2.86 -1.87 -7.85
N VAL A 125 4.19 -1.86 -7.73
CA VAL A 125 4.86 -1.42 -6.50
C VAL A 125 4.92 0.12 -6.56
N SER A 126 3.93 0.76 -5.95
CA SER A 126 3.74 2.21 -6.01
C SER A 126 4.49 2.97 -4.91
N CYS A 127 4.32 4.29 -4.88
CA CYS A 127 4.89 5.17 -3.86
C CYS A 127 4.64 4.66 -2.42
N GLU A 128 3.41 4.22 -2.15
CA GLU A 128 2.97 3.81 -0.81
C GLU A 128 3.51 2.44 -0.39
N ALA A 129 4.14 1.68 -1.30
CA ALA A 129 4.86 0.46 -0.96
C ALA A 129 6.17 0.75 -0.19
N CYS A 130 6.78 1.92 -0.41
CA CYS A 130 7.99 2.36 0.29
C CYS A 130 7.70 3.47 1.32
N HIS A 131 6.78 4.39 1.02
CA HIS A 131 6.44 5.53 1.87
C HIS A 131 5.28 5.26 2.85
N GLY A 132 4.72 4.04 2.83
CA GLY A 132 3.58 3.65 3.65
C GLY A 132 2.25 4.24 3.16
N PRO A 133 1.13 3.84 3.78
CA PRO A 133 -0.20 4.28 3.35
C PRO A 133 -0.38 5.79 3.54
N ALA A 134 -0.64 6.50 2.45
CA ALA A 134 -0.68 7.95 2.41
C ALA A 134 -1.89 8.53 3.15
N ASP A 135 -2.92 7.74 3.47
CA ASP A 135 -4.03 8.19 4.32
C ASP A 135 -3.56 8.68 5.71
N LEU A 136 -2.37 8.23 6.16
CA LEU A 136 -1.75 8.67 7.42
C LEU A 136 -1.11 10.06 7.35
N TRP A 137 -0.69 10.51 6.16
CA TRP A 137 0.21 11.67 6.06
C TRP A 137 -0.05 12.61 4.89
N LEU A 138 -0.82 12.21 3.86
CA LEU A 138 -1.03 13.00 2.64
C LEU A 138 -1.62 14.39 2.94
N ALA A 139 -2.59 14.47 3.85
CA ALA A 139 -3.24 15.74 4.20
C ALA A 139 -2.30 16.72 4.91
N ALA A 140 -1.37 16.23 5.72
CA ALA A 140 -0.36 17.06 6.36
C ALA A 140 0.78 17.40 5.39
N HIS A 141 1.12 16.46 4.50
CA HIS A 141 2.14 16.60 3.48
C HIS A 141 1.85 17.71 2.45
N THR A 142 0.57 18.04 2.21
CA THR A 142 0.20 19.15 1.33
C THR A 142 0.22 20.53 2.01
N GLN A 143 0.49 20.60 3.32
CA GLN A 143 0.50 21.85 4.07
C GLN A 143 1.88 22.48 4.12
N ALA A 144 1.91 23.79 4.37
CA ALA A 144 3.16 24.50 4.57
C ALA A 144 3.86 24.01 5.85
N GLY A 145 5.18 23.75 5.77
CA GLY A 145 6.00 23.36 6.91
C GLY A 145 6.14 21.86 7.15
N TRP A 146 5.60 21.03 6.24
CA TRP A 146 5.95 19.60 6.17
C TRP A 146 7.37 19.38 5.66
#